data_AF-A0A2A3D3I5-F1
#
_entry.id   AF-A0A2A3D3I5-F1
#
_cell.length_a   1.000
_cell.length_b   1.000
_cell.length_c   1.000
_cell.angle_alpha   90.00
_cell.angle_beta   90.00
_cell.angle_gamma   90.00
#
_symmetry.space_group_name_H-M   'P 1'
#
loop_
_entity.id
_entity.type
_entity.pdbx_description
1 polymer ?
#
loop_
_entity_poly.entity_id
_entity_poly.type
_entity_poly.pdbx_seq_one_letter_code
_entity_poly.pdbx_strand_id
1 'polypeptide(L)'
;MGRASHKPDDASRRQVEALAGYGVPETGIADMVGIDPKTLRKHYRKELRIGHTKANSAVAQSLFRKATGEGHQSVTAAIFWAKTRMGWKETVVNEQAGEPIQTITRVIIDAPDRQRLKATDSPAALKGPAHGSGDD
;
A
#
# COMPACT_ATOMS: atom_id res chain seq x y z
N MET A 1 -24.19 -1.32 40.67
CA MET A 1 -24.08 0.15 40.58
C MET A 1 -23.83 0.51 39.11
N GLY A 2 -24.79 1.18 38.46
CA GLY A 2 -24.67 1.54 37.04
C GLY A 2 -23.67 2.68 36.84
N ARG A 3 -22.76 2.52 35.87
CA ARG A 3 -21.81 3.58 35.50
C ARG A 3 -22.62 4.80 35.00
N ALA A 4 -22.29 6.00 35.48
CA ALA A 4 -22.98 7.22 35.08
C ALA A 4 -23.00 7.36 33.54
N SER A 5 -24.11 7.86 32.99
CA SER A 5 -24.24 8.07 31.55
C SER A 5 -23.17 9.03 31.06
N HIS A 6 -22.48 8.65 29.99
CA HIS A 6 -21.49 9.49 29.34
C HIS A 6 -22.12 10.81 28.88
N LYS A 7 -21.42 11.93 29.12
CA LYS A 7 -21.84 13.28 28.71
C LYS A 7 -20.74 13.86 27.82
N PRO A 8 -20.97 13.97 26.50
CA PRO A 8 -20.02 14.57 25.59
C PRO A 8 -19.87 16.06 25.87
N ASP A 9 -18.63 16.53 25.90
CA ASP A 9 -18.25 17.94 25.90
C ASP A 9 -17.55 18.31 24.59
N ASP A 10 -17.27 19.59 24.40
CA ASP A 10 -16.64 20.07 23.16
C ASP A 10 -15.20 19.57 22.99
N ALA A 11 -14.48 19.38 24.09
CA ALA A 11 -13.10 18.88 24.07
C ALA A 11 -13.04 17.43 23.55
N SER A 12 -13.85 16.54 24.13
CA SER A 12 -13.95 15.15 23.70
C SER A 12 -14.51 15.03 22.28
N ARG A 13 -15.44 15.90 21.86
CA ARG A 13 -15.90 15.93 20.47
C ARG A 13 -14.78 16.26 19.48
N ARG A 14 -13.98 17.29 19.78
CA ARG A 14 -12.81 17.66 18.95
C ARG A 14 -11.79 16.53 18.93
N GLN A 15 -11.53 15.89 20.07
CA GLN A 15 -10.61 14.76 20.15
C GLN A 15 -11.09 13.58 19.29
N VAL A 16 -12.36 13.15 19.43
CA VAL A 16 -12.92 12.05 18.64
C VAL A 16 -12.90 12.37 17.15
N GLU A 17 -13.27 13.59 16.76
CA GLU A 17 -13.24 14.03 15.36
C GLU A 17 -11.84 13.98 14.76
N ALA A 18 -10.83 14.46 15.50
CA ALA A 18 -9.44 14.44 15.04
C ALA A 18 -8.94 13.01 14.87
N LEU A 19 -9.15 12.15 15.87
CA LEU A 19 -8.70 10.75 15.83
C LEU A 19 -9.39 9.95 14.72
N ALA A 20 -10.69 10.17 14.53
CA ALA A 20 -11.42 9.60 13.39
C ALA A 20 -10.86 10.12 12.06
N GLY A 21 -10.52 11.41 12.00
CA GLY A 21 -9.86 12.01 10.84
C GLY A 21 -8.53 11.38 10.50
N TYR A 22 -7.72 11.03 11.51
CA TYR A 22 -6.45 10.34 11.33
C TYR A 22 -6.62 8.87 10.93
N GLY A 23 -7.82 8.31 11.06
CA GLY A 23 -8.13 6.92 10.75
C GLY A 23 -7.85 5.96 11.91
N VAL A 24 -7.86 6.45 13.15
CA VAL A 24 -7.77 5.58 14.33
C VAL A 24 -9.05 4.72 14.41
N PRO A 25 -8.94 3.40 14.67
CA PRO A 25 -10.10 2.55 14.83
C PRO A 25 -11.00 3.01 15.99
N GLU A 26 -12.32 2.91 15.83
CA GLU A 26 -13.29 3.34 16.85
C GLU A 26 -13.05 2.73 18.23
N THR A 27 -12.52 1.49 18.30
CA THR A 27 -12.16 0.84 19.57
C THR A 27 -11.03 1.59 20.28
N GLY A 28 -9.94 1.92 19.57
CA GLY A 28 -8.84 2.71 20.12
C GLY A 28 -9.26 4.15 20.47
N ILE A 29 -10.19 4.74 19.72
CA ILE A 29 -10.79 6.03 20.08
C ILE A 29 -11.59 5.90 21.39
N ALA A 30 -12.40 4.84 21.53
CA ALA A 30 -13.19 4.59 22.72
C ALA A 30 -12.29 4.39 23.96
N ASP A 31 -11.18 3.66 23.81
CA ASP A 31 -10.17 3.46 24.86
C ASP A 31 -9.52 4.79 25.27
N MET A 32 -9.16 5.65 24.32
CA MET A 32 -8.62 6.99 24.61
C MET A 32 -9.60 7.91 25.35
N VAL A 33 -10.89 7.78 25.07
CA VAL A 33 -11.95 8.55 25.75
C VAL A 33 -12.38 7.89 27.07
N GLY A 34 -12.03 6.61 27.28
CA GLY A 34 -12.40 5.85 28.49
C GLY A 34 -13.86 5.39 28.52
N ILE A 35 -14.46 5.13 27.35
CA ILE A 35 -15.87 4.72 27.21
C ILE A 35 -16.00 3.44 26.37
N ASP A 36 -17.15 2.77 26.49
CA ASP A 36 -17.46 1.62 25.63
C ASP A 36 -17.65 2.06 24.16
N PRO A 37 -17.20 1.26 23.16
CA PRO A 37 -17.38 1.58 21.75
C PRO A 37 -18.84 1.84 21.32
N LYS A 38 -19.82 1.20 21.94
CA LYS A 38 -21.25 1.48 21.68
C LYS A 38 -21.63 2.87 22.17
N THR A 39 -21.11 3.29 23.32
CA THR A 39 -21.29 4.64 23.86
C THR A 39 -20.63 5.68 22.96
N LEU A 40 -19.44 5.39 22.44
CA LEU A 40 -18.77 6.25 21.45
C LEU A 40 -19.67 6.50 20.22
N ARG A 41 -20.18 5.43 19.60
CA ARG A 41 -21.06 5.52 18.42
C ARG A 41 -22.37 6.24 18.72
N LYS A 42 -22.92 6.08 19.93
CA LYS A 42 -24.16 6.76 20.35
C LYS A 42 -23.98 8.27 20.43
N HIS A 43 -22.85 8.73 20.97
CA HIS A 43 -22.65 10.12 21.34
C HIS A 43 -21.82 10.95 20.35
N TYR A 44 -20.96 10.30 19.57
CA TYR A 44 -19.99 10.94 18.66
C TYR A 44 -20.17 10.53 17.19
N ARG A 45 -21.37 10.07 16.81
CA ARG A 45 -21.65 9.62 15.43
C ARG A 45 -21.30 10.67 14.38
N LYS A 46 -21.53 11.94 14.68
CA LYS A 46 -21.27 13.04 13.76
C LYS A 46 -19.77 13.17 13.54
N GLU A 47 -19.00 13.25 14.62
CA GLU A 47 -17.54 13.39 14.66
C GLU A 47 -16.86 12.23 13.94
N LEU A 48 -17.28 10.99 14.22
CA LEU A 48 -16.79 9.79 13.54
C LEU A 48 -17.04 9.83 12.03
N ARG A 49 -18.22 10.31 11.60
CA ARG A 49 -18.56 10.41 10.18
C ARG A 49 -17.80 11.51 9.45
N ILE A 50 -17.63 12.67 10.07
CA ILE A 50 -17.07 13.86 9.39
C ILE A 50 -15.55 14.00 9.55
N GLY A 51 -14.96 13.34 10.55
CA GLY A 51 -13.54 13.46 10.86
C GLY A 51 -12.66 13.20 9.64
N HIS A 52 -12.96 12.14 8.88
CA HIS A 52 -12.18 11.79 7.69
C HIS A 52 -12.25 12.87 6.60
N THR A 53 -13.45 13.39 6.32
CA THR A 53 -13.63 14.49 5.36
C THR A 53 -12.88 15.74 5.80
N LYS A 54 -12.96 16.11 7.09
CA LYS A 54 -12.24 17.28 7.62
C LYS A 54 -10.73 17.13 7.52
N ALA A 55 -10.18 15.95 7.83
CA ALA A 55 -8.75 15.68 7.70
C ALA A 55 -8.31 15.79 6.22
N ASN A 56 -9.07 15.20 5.29
CA ASN A 56 -8.77 15.28 3.87
C ASN A 56 -8.84 16.73 3.36
N SER A 57 -9.83 17.51 3.78
CA SER A 57 -9.93 18.94 3.42
C SER A 57 -8.76 19.76 3.97
N ALA A 58 -8.29 19.47 5.18
CA ALA A 58 -7.13 20.16 5.76
C ALA A 58 -5.84 19.86 4.98
N VAL A 59 -5.63 18.61 4.56
CA VAL A 59 -4.49 18.23 3.71
C VAL A 59 -4.59 18.90 2.34
N ALA A 60 -5.78 18.89 1.72
CA ALA A 60 -6.01 19.58 0.45
C ALA A 60 -5.73 21.09 0.54
N GLN A 61 -6.19 21.75 1.61
CA GLN A 61 -5.91 23.16 1.85
C GLN A 61 -4.41 23.42 2.07
N SER A 62 -3.71 22.52 2.76
CA SER A 62 -2.26 22.61 2.92
C SER A 62 -1.54 22.55 1.59
N LEU A 63 -1.90 21.62 0.70
CA LEU A 63 -1.33 21.52 -0.65
C LEU A 63 -1.63 22.77 -1.48
N PHE A 64 -2.86 23.28 -1.45
CA PHE A 64 -3.23 24.51 -2.14
C PHE A 64 -2.36 25.69 -1.70
N ARG A 65 -2.25 25.94 -0.39
CA ARG A 65 -1.43 27.03 0.15
C ARG A 65 0.05 26.92 -0.24
N LYS A 66 0.59 25.70 -0.28
CA LYS A 66 1.97 25.45 -0.71
C LYS A 66 2.15 25.65 -2.22
N ALA A 67 1.14 25.33 -3.02
CA ALA A 67 1.17 25.54 -4.46
C ALA A 67 1.00 27.00 -4.87
N THR A 68 0.32 27.82 -4.06
CA THR A 68 0.04 29.24 -4.37
C THR A 68 0.82 30.25 -3.53
N GLY A 69 1.77 29.81 -2.70
CA GLY A 69 2.53 30.67 -1.78
C GLY A 69 4.04 30.48 -1.90
N GLU A 70 4.80 31.27 -1.13
CA GLU A 70 6.26 31.23 -1.08
C GLU A 70 6.72 30.60 0.25
N GLY A 71 7.45 29.47 0.22
CA GLY A 71 8.04 28.87 1.42
C GLY A 71 8.31 27.36 1.37
N HIS A 72 9.14 26.88 2.30
CA HIS A 72 9.50 25.47 2.43
C HIS A 72 8.66 24.78 3.52
N GLN A 73 7.70 23.95 3.12
CA GLN A 73 6.95 23.07 4.01
C GLN A 73 6.90 21.67 3.40
N SER A 74 6.98 20.58 4.17
CA SER A 74 7.05 19.21 3.62
C SER A 74 5.83 18.82 2.76
N VAL A 75 5.93 19.00 1.44
CA VAL A 75 4.89 18.69 0.44
C VAL A 75 4.72 17.17 0.30
N THR A 76 5.80 16.41 0.46
CA THR A 76 5.85 14.96 0.30
C THR A 76 4.83 14.22 1.17
N ALA A 77 4.74 14.56 2.46
CA ALA A 77 3.79 13.92 3.36
C ALA A 77 2.33 14.19 2.96
N ALA A 78 2.03 15.40 2.49
CA ALA A 78 0.69 15.77 2.05
C ALA A 78 0.32 15.09 0.71
N ILE A 79 1.26 14.97 -0.22
CA ILE A 79 1.08 14.18 -1.45
C ILE A 79 0.84 12.71 -1.11
N PHE A 80 1.66 12.13 -0.22
CA PHE A 80 1.48 10.74 0.21
C PHE A 80 0.09 10.51 0.82
N TRP A 81 -0.38 11.41 1.69
CA TRP A 81 -1.74 11.34 2.23
C TRP A 81 -2.80 11.41 1.14
N ALA A 82 -2.69 12.37 0.22
CA ALA A 82 -3.65 12.54 -0.86
C ALA A 82 -3.75 11.28 -1.76
N LYS A 83 -2.61 10.65 -2.06
CA LYS A 83 -2.60 9.40 -2.82
C LYS A 83 -3.23 8.23 -2.06
N THR A 84 -2.81 8.03 -0.81
CA THR A 84 -3.19 6.83 -0.03
C THR A 84 -4.58 6.91 0.60
N ARG A 85 -5.11 8.11 0.84
CA ARG A 85 -6.39 8.28 1.55
C ARG A 85 -7.47 9.03 0.77
N MET A 86 -7.10 9.90 -0.18
CA MET A 86 -8.05 10.64 -1.00
C MET A 86 -8.25 10.02 -2.39
N GLY A 87 -7.47 8.97 -2.72
CA GLY A 87 -7.54 8.30 -4.01
C GLY A 87 -6.97 9.12 -5.17
N TRP A 88 -6.20 10.17 -4.87
CA TRP A 88 -5.57 10.99 -5.91
C TRP A 88 -4.48 10.17 -6.59
N LYS A 89 -4.49 10.18 -7.92
CA LYS A 89 -3.50 9.47 -8.72
C LYS A 89 -3.24 10.25 -9.99
N GLU A 90 -2.00 10.24 -10.45
CA GLU A 90 -1.70 10.67 -11.79
C GLU A 90 -2.30 9.66 -12.78
N THR A 91 -2.88 10.16 -13.87
CA THR A 91 -3.30 9.32 -14.99
C THR A 91 -2.19 9.34 -16.02
N VAL A 92 -1.63 8.17 -16.33
CA VAL A 92 -0.66 8.03 -17.41
C VAL A 92 -1.43 7.73 -18.69
N VAL A 93 -1.35 8.64 -19.65
CA VAL A 93 -1.87 8.42 -21.01
C VAL A 93 -0.70 7.92 -21.85
N ASN A 94 -0.77 6.67 -22.29
CA ASN A 94 0.21 6.10 -23.20
C ASN A 94 -0.35 6.18 -24.63
N GLU A 95 0.07 7.20 -25.36
CA GLU A 95 -0.19 7.29 -26.79
C GLU A 95 0.71 6.31 -27.53
N GLN A 96 0.11 5.31 -28.16
CA GLN A 96 0.83 4.37 -29.01
C GLN A 96 0.95 4.99 -30.40
N ALA A 97 2.06 5.68 -30.65
CA ALA A 97 2.42 6.14 -32.00
C ALA A 97 3.16 5.01 -32.72
N GLY A 98 2.43 4.22 -33.51
CA GLY A 98 2.96 3.12 -34.31
C GLY A 98 1.89 2.43 -35.13
N GLU A 99 2.31 1.58 -36.07
CA GLU A 99 1.41 0.65 -36.76
C GLU A 99 0.68 -0.23 -35.73
N PRO A 100 -0.59 -0.60 -35.95
CA PRO A 100 -1.30 -1.52 -35.07
C PRO A 100 -0.47 -2.78 -34.84
N ILE A 101 -0.44 -3.29 -33.60
CA ILE A 101 0.19 -4.59 -33.34
C ILE A 101 -0.54 -5.64 -34.18
N GLN A 102 0.12 -6.12 -35.22
CA GLN A 102 -0.49 -7.06 -36.17
C GLN A 102 -0.28 -8.52 -35.77
N THR A 103 0.66 -8.81 -34.87
CA THR A 103 0.98 -10.18 -34.45
C THR A 103 1.51 -10.21 -33.03
N ILE A 104 0.98 -11.10 -32.20
CA ILE A 104 1.48 -11.41 -30.86
C ILE A 104 2.05 -12.83 -30.90
N THR A 105 3.37 -12.97 -30.81
CA THR A 105 4.04 -14.29 -30.75
C THR A 105 4.23 -14.70 -29.30
N ARG A 106 3.63 -15.82 -28.89
CA ARG A 106 3.83 -16.41 -27.58
C ARG A 106 4.74 -17.62 -27.71
N VAL A 107 5.94 -17.56 -27.12
CA VAL A 107 6.85 -18.70 -27.02
C VAL A 107 6.55 -19.42 -25.70
N ILE A 108 6.00 -20.64 -25.80
CA ILE A 108 5.80 -21.53 -24.65
C ILE A 108 6.94 -22.54 -24.70
N ILE A 109 7.84 -22.47 -23.72
CA ILE A 109 8.93 -23.43 -23.57
C ILE A 109 8.43 -24.53 -22.64
N ASP A 110 8.26 -25.73 -23.17
CA ASP A 110 7.97 -26.91 -22.36
C ASP A 110 9.17 -27.24 -21.46
N ALA A 111 8.89 -27.85 -20.31
CA ALA A 111 9.94 -28.35 -19.45
C ALA A 111 10.82 -29.35 -20.23
N PRO A 112 12.16 -29.27 -20.10
CA PRO A 112 13.05 -30.17 -20.82
C PRO A 112 12.72 -31.62 -20.50
N ASP A 113 12.74 -32.47 -21.53
CA ASP A 113 12.45 -33.89 -21.41
C ASP A 113 13.35 -34.53 -20.33
N ARG A 114 12.71 -35.01 -19.26
CA ARG A 114 13.38 -35.56 -18.08
C ARG A 114 14.22 -36.80 -18.45
N GLN A 115 13.95 -37.46 -19.58
CA GLN A 115 14.77 -38.57 -20.07
C GLN A 115 16.09 -38.09 -20.69
N ARG A 116 16.10 -36.95 -21.39
CA ARG A 116 17.32 -36.35 -21.94
C ARG A 116 18.28 -35.86 -20.86
N LEU A 117 17.75 -35.34 -19.75
CA LEU A 117 18.55 -34.91 -18.59
C LEU A 117 19.29 -36.07 -17.90
N LYS A 118 18.69 -37.27 -17.85
CA LYS A 118 19.33 -38.46 -17.26
C LYS A 118 20.45 -39.05 -18.14
N ALA A 119 20.41 -38.81 -19.45
CA ALA A 119 21.43 -39.30 -20.36
C ALA A 119 22.75 -38.49 -20.25
N THR A 120 22.67 -37.21 -19.87
CA THR A 120 23.84 -36.34 -19.67
C THR A 120 24.55 -36.54 -18.32
N ASP A 121 23.87 -37.12 -17.33
CA ASP A 121 24.43 -37.38 -15.99
C ASP A 121 25.03 -38.81 -15.83
N SER A 122 25.14 -39.60 -16.90
CA SER A 122 25.78 -40.93 -16.83
C SER A 122 27.31 -40.82 -16.78
N PRO A 123 27.99 -41.43 -15.78
CA PRO A 123 29.42 -41.24 -15.52
C PRO A 123 30.36 -41.96 -16.52
N ALA A 124 29.85 -42.49 -17.63
CA ALA A 124 30.63 -43.32 -18.56
C ALA A 124 31.59 -42.54 -19.47
N ALA A 125 31.61 -41.20 -19.43
CA ALA A 125 32.44 -40.36 -20.29
C ALA A 125 33.83 -40.00 -19.72
N LEU A 126 34.22 -40.49 -18.54
CA LEU A 126 35.57 -40.32 -17.99
C LEU A 126 36.39 -41.62 -18.08
N LYS A 127 36.74 -42.04 -19.30
CA LYS A 127 37.96 -42.82 -19.53
C LYS A 127 38.99 -41.92 -20.18
N GLY A 128 39.90 -41.39 -19.35
CA GLY A 128 41.10 -40.70 -19.82
C GLY A 128 42.00 -41.64 -20.64
N PRO A 129 42.86 -41.11 -21.51
CA PRO A 129 43.71 -41.92 -22.36
C PRO A 129 44.73 -42.71 -21.53
N ALA A 130 44.83 -44.01 -21.77
CA ALA A 130 45.83 -44.88 -21.17
C ALA A 130 47.23 -44.50 -21.66
N HIS A 131 48.16 -44.25 -20.73
CA HIS A 131 49.58 -44.13 -21.03
C HIS A 131 50.12 -45.46 -21.55
N GLY A 132 50.53 -45.48 -22.82
CA GLY A 132 51.34 -46.55 -23.40
C GLY A 132 52.82 -46.24 -23.16
N SER A 133 53.45 -47.04 -22.30
CA SER A 133 54.89 -47.22 -22.23
C SER A 133 55.37 -48.08 -23.40
N GLY A 134 56.44 -47.65 -24.06
CA GLY A 134 57.11 -48.41 -25.12
C GLY A 134 58.52 -47.85 -25.30
N ASP A 135 59.50 -48.54 -24.70
CA ASP A 135 60.93 -48.42 -24.98
C ASP A 135 61.25 -49.01 -26.35
N ASP A 136 62.03 -48.27 -27.16
CA ASP A 136 63.19 -48.73 -27.96
C ASP A 136 63.83 -47.53 -28.69
#